data_AF-A0A847VTH2-F1
#
_entry.id   AF-A0A847VTH2-F1
#
_cell.length_a   1.000
_cell.length_b   1.000
_cell.length_c   1.000
_cell.angle_alpha   90.00
_cell.angle_beta   90.00
_cell.angle_gamma   90.00
#
_symmetry.space_group_name_H-M   'P 1'
#
loop_
_entity.id
_entity.type
_entity.pdbx_description
1 polymer ?
#
loop_
_entity_poly.entity_id
_entity_poly.type
_entity_poly.pdbx_seq_one_letter_code
_entity_poly.pdbx_strand_id
1 'polypeptide(L)' 'MNLTKYFPGSAEAKKSVIHLLVVLVFYAVAVWAVQFLGAILSIIPLLGTLAGLIIWLIRIYIGVAAIVAVLAFLKVVK' A
#
# COMPACT_ATOMS: atom_id res chain seq x y z
N MET A 1 17.06 -17.10 11.37
CA MET A 1 15.92 -17.96 10.97
C MET A 1 15.81 -17.93 9.45
N ASN A 2 15.94 -19.07 8.78
CA ASN A 2 16.13 -19.14 7.33
C ASN A 2 14.75 -19.04 6.61
N LEU A 3 14.39 -17.83 6.19
CA LEU A 3 13.08 -17.48 5.61
C LEU A 3 12.83 -18.10 4.21
N THR A 4 13.88 -18.64 3.59
CA THR A 4 13.84 -19.32 2.28
C THR A 4 13.11 -20.66 2.31
N LYS A 5 13.00 -21.29 3.50
CA LYS A 5 12.30 -22.58 3.67
C LYS A 5 10.77 -22.43 3.64
N TYR A 6 10.25 -21.25 3.94
CA TYR A 6 8.80 -20.98 4.00
C TYR A 6 8.26 -20.30 2.74
N PHE A 7 9.15 -19.75 1.89
CA PHE A 7 8.77 -19.11 0.63
C PHE A 7 9.79 -19.48 -0.47
N PRO A 8 9.61 -20.64 -1.13
CA PRO A 8 10.45 -21.02 -2.27
C PRO A 8 10.18 -20.03 -3.41
N GLY A 9 11.17 -19.15 -3.67
CA GLY A 9 11.08 -18.03 -4.61
C GLY A 9 11.35 -16.64 -4.01
N SER A 10 11.40 -16.51 -2.68
CA SER A 10 11.42 -15.20 -2.00
C SER A 10 12.75 -14.41 -2.05
N ALA A 11 13.86 -15.03 -2.44
CA ALA A 11 15.14 -14.34 -2.58
C ALA A 11 15.29 -13.68 -3.97
N GLU A 12 14.82 -14.33 -5.03
CA GLU A 12 14.83 -13.79 -6.40
C GLU A 12 13.59 -12.94 -6.71
N ALA A 13 12.42 -13.29 -6.18
CA ALA A 13 11.19 -12.52 -6.38
C ALA A 13 11.28 -11.10 -5.81
N LYS A 14 12.07 -10.87 -4.74
CA LYS A 14 12.32 -9.54 -4.18
C LYS A 14 13.19 -8.65 -5.07
N LYS A 15 13.94 -9.22 -6.02
CA LYS A 15 14.68 -8.45 -7.04
C LYS A 15 13.86 -8.19 -8.30
N SER A 16 12.71 -8.84 -8.44
CA SER A 16 11.86 -8.66 -9.62
C SER A 16 11.08 -7.36 -9.53
N VAL A 17 11.29 -6.47 -10.50
CA VAL A 17 10.52 -5.24 -10.70
C VAL A 17 9.02 -5.54 -10.75
N ILE A 18 8.63 -6.71 -11.26
CA ILE A 18 7.23 -7.16 -11.32
C ILE A 18 6.62 -7.25 -9.91
N HIS A 19 7.38 -7.74 -8.92
CA HIS A 19 6.88 -7.87 -7.56
C HIS A 19 6.66 -6.49 -6.91
N LEU A 20 7.57 -5.54 -7.13
CA LEU A 20 7.37 -4.15 -6.71
C LEU A 20 6.13 -3.54 -7.38
N LEU A 21 5.96 -3.76 -8.69
CA LEU A 21 4.82 -3.28 -9.46
C LEU A 21 3.49 -3.82 -8.91
N VAL A 22 3.41 -5.11 -8.63
CA VAL A 22 2.23 -5.74 -8.04
C VAL A 22 1.90 -5.12 -6.69
N VAL A 23 2.90 -4.93 -5.81
CA VAL A 23 2.70 -4.30 -4.49
C VAL A 23 2.20 -2.86 -4.63
N LEU A 24 2.77 -2.08 -5.56
CA LEU A 24 2.32 -0.71 -5.83
C LEU A 24 0.89 -0.67 -6.38
N VAL A 25 0.51 -1.62 -7.25
CA VAL A 25 -0.86 -1.76 -7.75
C VAL A 25 -1.83 -2.06 -6.61
N PHE A 26 -1.48 -2.95 -5.69
CA PHE A 26 -2.31 -3.20 -4.50
C PHE A 26 -2.52 -1.95 -3.66
N TYR A 27 -1.47 -1.15 -3.43
CA TYR A 27 -1.59 0.12 -2.72
C TYR A 27 -2.46 1.13 -3.47
N ALA A 28 -2.35 1.20 -4.80
CA ALA A 28 -3.19 2.07 -5.63
C ALA A 28 -4.68 1.70 -5.54
N VAL A 29 -4.99 0.40 -5.60
CA VAL A 29 -6.36 -0.12 -5.45
C VAL A 29 -6.90 0.18 -4.04
N ALA A 30 -6.08 0.02 -3.00
CA ALA A 30 -6.46 0.36 -1.64
C ALA A 30 -6.80 1.86 -1.49
N VAL A 31 -6.00 2.76 -2.08
CA VAL A 31 -6.29 4.20 -2.09
C VAL A 31 -7.61 4.50 -2.81
N TRP A 32 -7.85 3.85 -3.95
CA TRP A 32 -9.10 4.03 -4.69
C TRP A 32 -10.31 3.57 -3.87
N ALA A 33 -10.26 2.38 -3.26
CA ALA A 33 -11.35 1.85 -2.45
C ALA A 33 -11.69 2.76 -1.26
N VAL A 34 -10.66 3.29 -0.59
CA VAL A 34 -10.83 4.21 0.55
C VAL A 34 -11.42 5.55 0.10
N GLN A 35 -11.04 6.07 -1.07
CA GLN A 35 -11.66 7.28 -1.63
C GLN A 35 -13.13 7.04 -2.02
N PHE A 36 -13.43 5.88 -2.59
CA PHE A 36 -14.80 5.51 -2.95
C PHE A 36 -15.71 5.42 -1.71
N LEU A 37 -15.26 4.76 -0.65
CA LEU A 37 -15.95 4.72 0.65
C LEU A 37 -16.13 6.12 1.24
N GLY A 38 -15.13 6.97 1.12
CA GLY A 38 -15.21 8.37 1.54
C GLY A 38 -16.27 9.19 0.83
N ALA A 39 -16.34 9.05 -0.50
CA ALA A 39 -17.33 9.73 -1.32
C ALA A 39 -18.76 9.27 -1.00
N ILE A 40 -18.95 8.02 -0.59
CA ILE A 40 -20.25 7.52 -0.11
C ILE A 40 -20.58 8.12 1.26
N LEU A 41 -19.62 8.13 2.18
CA LEU A 41 -19.82 8.64 3.54
C LEU A 41 -19.98 10.16 3.61
N SER A 42 -19.44 10.89 2.63
CA SER A 42 -19.58 12.36 2.55
C SER A 42 -21.00 12.84 2.23
N ILE A 43 -21.90 11.93 1.81
CA ILE A 43 -23.32 12.23 1.62
C ILE A 43 -23.98 12.64 2.96
N ILE A 44 -23.45 12.16 4.09
CA ILE A 44 -23.95 12.52 5.43
C ILE A 44 -22.98 13.55 6.04
N PRO A 45 -23.38 14.83 6.25
CA PRO A 45 -22.45 15.92 6.57
C PRO A 45 -21.56 15.70 7.80
N LEU A 46 -22.10 15.12 8.88
CA LEU A 46 -21.35 14.87 10.12
C LEU A 46 -20.41 13.65 10.02
N LEU A 47 -20.79 12.65 9.23
CA LEU A 47 -19.97 11.47 8.97
C LEU A 47 -18.92 11.77 7.89
N GLY A 48 -19.20 12.68 6.97
CA GLY A 48 -18.31 13.10 5.90
C GLY A 48 -17.04 13.79 6.41
N THR A 49 -17.14 14.63 7.44
CA THR A 49 -15.97 15.30 8.04
C THR A 49 -15.08 14.34 8.80
N LEU A 50 -15.64 13.45 9.62
CA LEU A 50 -14.89 12.41 10.34
C LEU A 50 -14.28 11.39 9.38
N ALA A 51 -15.04 10.92 8.40
CA ALA A 51 -14.56 10.02 7.36
C ALA A 51 -13.44 10.68 6.54
N GLY A 52 -13.56 11.96 6.20
CA GLY A 52 -12.53 12.71 5.48
C GLY A 52 -11.18 12.72 6.21
N LEU A 53 -11.19 12.93 7.53
CA LEU A 53 -9.97 12.91 8.35
C LEU A 53 -9.35 11.50 8.43
N ILE A 54 -10.17 10.47 8.60
CA ILE A 54 -9.73 9.07 8.60
C ILE A 54 -9.09 8.70 7.25
N ILE A 55 -9.72 9.11 6.14
CA ILE A 55 -9.23 8.86 4.78
C ILE A 55 -7.92 9.58 4.52
N TRP A 56 -7.78 10.82 5.00
CA TRP A 56 -6.54 11.57 4.90
C TRP A 56 -5.39 10.84 5.62
N LEU A 57 -5.62 10.33 6.83
CA LEU A 57 -4.62 9.52 7.55
C LEU A 57 -4.27 8.22 6.79
N ILE A 58 -5.26 7.53 6.24
CA ILE A 58 -5.03 6.31 5.44
C ILE A 58 -4.22 6.62 4.18
N ARG A 59 -4.46 7.75 3.50
CA ARG A 59 -3.67 8.17 2.33
C ARG A 59 -2.20 8.38 2.69
N ILE A 60 -1.94 9.06 3.81
CA ILE A 60 -0.57 9.27 4.30
C ILE A 60 0.09 7.92 4.61
N TYR A 61 -0.60 7.04 5.33
CA TYR A 61 -0.09 5.71 5.67
C TYR A 61 0.26 4.88 4.42
N ILE A 62 -0.63 4.83 3.43
CA ILE A 62 -0.38 4.09 2.18
C ILE A 62 0.78 4.73 1.39
N GLY A 63 0.88 6.05 1.34
CA GLY A 63 2.00 6.75 0.71
C GLY A 63 3.34 6.41 1.36
N VAL A 64 3.40 6.40 2.69
CA VAL A 64 4.60 5.99 3.43
C VAL A 64 4.93 4.52 3.17
N ALA A 65 3.93 3.63 3.18
CA ALA A 65 4.13 2.22 2.87
C ALA A 65 4.69 1.99 1.46
N ALA A 66 4.22 2.75 0.47
CA ALA A 66 4.75 2.71 -0.89
C ALA A 66 6.22 3.16 -0.96
N ILE A 67 6.58 4.24 -0.26
CA ILE A 67 7.98 4.70 -0.17
C ILE A 67 8.87 3.63 0.48
N VAL A 68 8.41 3.03 1.58
CA VAL A 68 9.14 1.94 2.27
C VAL A 68 9.30 0.73 1.35
N ALA A 69 8.28 0.36 0.58
CA ALA A 69 8.37 -0.74 -0.38
C ALA A 69 9.42 -0.48 -1.48
N VAL A 70 9.48 0.75 -2.00
CA VAL A 70 10.50 1.17 -2.98
C VAL A 70 11.90 1.16 -2.37
N LEU A 71 12.07 1.70 -1.16
CA LEU A 71 13.36 1.69 -0.47
C LEU A 71 13.83 0.27 -0.14
N ALA A 72 12.92 -0.60 0.27
CA ALA A 72 13.21 -2.01 0.53
C ALA A 72 13.63 -2.73 -0.76
N PHE A 73 12.98 -2.45 -1.88
CA PHE A 73 13.39 -2.98 -3.18
C PHE A 73 14.80 -2.50 -3.58
N LEU A 74 15.07 -1.20 -3.50
CA LEU A 74 16.38 -0.63 -3.83
C LEU A 74 17.50 -1.20 -2.93
N LYS A 75 17.19 -1.48 -1.66
CA LYS A 75 18.13 -2.12 -0.72
C LYS A 75 18.44 -3.59 -1.08
N VAL A 76 17.49 -4.30 -1.68
CA VAL A 76 17.64 -5.72 -2.06
C VAL A 76 18.26 -5.89 -3.45
N VAL A 77 18.10 -4.92 -4.35
CA VAL A 77 18.65 -4.95 -5.70
C VAL A 77 20.10 -4.46 -5.77
N LYS A 78 20.55 -3.63 -4.81
CA LYS A 78 21.98 -3.37 -4.57
C LYS A 78 22.72 -4.64 -4.17
#